data_AF-M4Z586-F1
#
_entry.id   AF-M4Z586-F1
#
_cell.length_a   1.000
_cell.length_b   1.000
_cell.length_c   1.000
_cell.angle_alpha   90.00
_cell.angle_beta   90.00
_cell.angle_gamma   90.00
#
_symmetry.space_group_name_H-M   'P 1'
#
loop_
_entity.id
_entity.type
_entity.pdbx_description
1 polymer ?
#
loop_
_entity_poly.entity_id
_entity_poly.type
_entity_poly.pdbx_seq_one_letter_code
_entity_poly.pdbx_strand_id
1 'polypeptide(L)' 'MPHIAFLYRLRRLFGGTGPHIETIAAALTEGRLKQPAHPMSDQELSRAIREFQSLPPTEASLKKLAQRLGDAESKPN' A
#
# COMPACT_ATOMS: atom_id res chain seq x y z
N MET A 1 -5.89 0.75 19.52
CA MET A 1 -5.79 0.29 18.12
C MET A 1 -4.32 0.11 17.74
N PRO A 2 -3.83 -1.10 17.49
CA PRO A 2 -2.40 -1.37 17.25
C PRO A 2 -1.84 -0.69 15.97
N HIS A 3 -2.72 -0.30 15.03
CA HIS A 3 -2.33 0.32 13.76
C HIS A 3 -1.97 1.80 13.81
N ILE A 4 -2.21 2.51 14.93
CA ILE A 4 -1.99 3.98 15.03
C ILE A 4 -0.52 4.35 14.82
N ALA A 5 0.42 3.63 15.45
CA ALA A 5 1.85 3.92 15.35
C ALA A 5 2.41 3.68 13.93
N PHE A 6 1.82 2.74 13.19
CA PHE A 6 2.18 2.48 11.80
C PHE A 6 1.63 3.56 10.87
N LEU A 7 0.38 3.96 11.04
CA LEU A 7 -0.23 5.06 10.28
C LEU A 7 0.49 6.39 10.50
N TYR A 8 0.93 6.67 11.73
CA TYR A 8 1.71 7.85 12.04
C TYR A 8 3.03 7.88 11.24
N ARG A 9 3.74 6.75 11.17
CA ARG A 9 4.98 6.62 10.36
C ARG A 9 4.72 6.80 8.87
N LEU A 10 3.66 6.19 8.34
CA LEU A 10 3.24 6.35 6.95
C LEU A 10 2.97 7.82 6.59
N ARG A 11 2.19 8.53 7.43
CA ARG A 11 1.92 9.97 7.23
C ARG A 11 3.19 10.80 7.21
N ARG A 12 4.17 10.46 8.06
CA ARG A 12 5.47 11.16 8.11
C ARG A 12 6.31 10.91 6.86
N LEU A 13 6.31 9.69 6.33
CA LEU A 13 7.08 9.31 5.13
C LEU A 13 6.50 9.90 3.84
N PHE A 14 5.17 9.94 3.70
CA PHE A 14 4.50 10.36 2.48
C PHE A 14 3.96 11.79 2.51
N GLY A 15 4.30 12.58 3.53
CA GLY A 15 3.98 14.02 3.56
C GLY A 15 2.52 14.35 3.91
N GLY A 16 1.88 13.59 4.79
CA GLY A 16 0.61 13.96 5.42
C GLY A 16 -0.56 13.02 5.13
N THR A 17 -1.77 13.58 5.09
CA THR A 17 -3.06 12.87 4.97
C THR A 17 -3.59 12.98 3.54
N GLY A 18 -2.99 12.22 2.62
CA GLY A 18 -3.53 12.08 1.26
C GLY A 18 -4.63 11.00 1.18
N PRO A 19 -5.47 11.00 0.12
CA PRO A 19 -6.56 10.03 -0.05
C PRO A 19 -6.10 8.57 0.02
N HIS A 20 -4.89 8.31 -0.46
CA HIS A 20 -4.25 7.00 -0.43
C HIS A 20 -3.95 6.55 1.01
N ILE A 21 -3.50 7.48 1.87
CA ILE A 21 -3.17 7.20 3.27
C ILE A 21 -4.44 6.94 4.08
N GLU A 22 -5.53 7.66 3.79
CA GLU A 22 -6.83 7.41 4.41
C GLU A 22 -7.41 6.05 4.00
N THR A 23 -7.26 5.67 2.73
CA THR A 23 -7.68 4.35 2.25
C THR A 23 -6.93 3.22 2.96
N ILE A 24 -5.61 3.39 3.18
CA ILE A 24 -4.79 2.44 3.96
C ILE A 24 -5.25 2.39 5.42
N ALA A 25 -5.55 3.55 6.02
CA ALA A 25 -6.06 3.63 7.39
C ALA A 25 -7.41 2.91 7.57
N ALA A 26 -8.34 3.12 6.63
CA ALA A 26 -9.62 2.44 6.61
C ALA A 26 -9.44 0.92 6.48
N ALA A 27 -8.62 0.47 5.53
CA ALA A 27 -8.37 -0.96 5.33
C ALA A 27 -7.67 -1.65 6.52
N LEU A 28 -6.79 -0.96 7.25
CA LEU A 28 -6.21 -1.46 8.51
C LEU A 28 -7.22 -1.50 9.66
N THR A 29 -8.15 -0.54 9.70
CA THR A 29 -9.22 -0.48 10.71
C THR A 29 -10.24 -1.60 10.49
N GLU A 30 -10.60 -1.84 9.23
CA GLU A 30 -11.55 -2.88 8.82
C GLU A 30 -10.93 -4.30 8.79
N GLY A 31 -9.64 -4.44 9.10
CA GLY A 31 -8.94 -5.74 9.10
C GLY A 31 -8.69 -6.33 7.72
N ARG A 32 -8.99 -5.59 6.64
CA ARG A 32 -8.65 -5.97 5.26
C ARG A 32 -7.14 -5.96 5.01
N LEU A 33 -6.42 -5.10 5.73
CA LEU A 33 -4.96 -5.11 5.80
C LEU A 33 -4.51 -5.50 7.21
N LYS A 34 -3.49 -6.36 7.28
CA LYS A 34 -2.83 -6.72 8.53
C LYS A 34 -1.58 -5.85 8.68
N GLN A 35 -1.32 -5.39 9.91
CA GLN A 35 -0.01 -4.83 10.20
C GLN A 35 1.07 -5.89 9.96
N PRO A 36 2.20 -5.52 9.32
CA PRO A 36 3.32 -6.42 9.25
C PRO A 36 3.81 -6.74 10.66
N ALA A 37 3.94 -8.03 10.97
CA ALA A 37 4.35 -8.52 12.30
C ALA A 37 5.76 -8.06 12.69
N HIS A 38 6.59 -7.76 11.70
CA HIS A 38 7.88 -7.11 11.86
C HIS A 38 7.89 -5.84 11.01
N PRO A 39 8.01 -4.64 11.60
CA PRO A 39 8.21 -3.44 10.82
C PRO A 39 9.56 -3.53 10.12
N MET A 40 9.57 -3.54 8.78
CA MET A 40 10.80 -3.38 8.01
C MET A 40 11.56 -2.13 8.46
N SER A 41 12.87 -2.24 8.56
CA SER A 41 13.78 -1.10 8.60
C SER A 41 13.72 -0.32 7.28
N ASP A 42 14.13 0.95 7.31
CA ASP A 42 14.22 1.79 6.11
C ASP A 42 15.16 1.17 5.05
N GLN A 43 16.19 0.44 5.50
CA GLN A 43 17.11 -0.28 4.62
C GLN A 43 16.43 -1.47 3.93
N GLU A 44 15.65 -2.27 4.66
CA GLU A 44 14.90 -3.38 4.06
C GLU A 44 13.82 -2.87 3.12
N LEU A 45 13.15 -1.76 3.46
CA LEU A 45 12.16 -1.14 2.60
C LEU A 45 12.78 -0.61 1.30
N SER A 46 13.88 0.14 1.39
CA SER A 46 14.58 0.65 0.20
C SER A 46 15.08 -0.49 -0.71
N ARG A 47 15.57 -1.58 -0.12
CA ARG A 47 15.95 -2.79 -0.85
C ARG A 47 14.75 -3.43 -1.54
N ALA A 48 13.65 -3.63 -0.84
CA ALA A 48 12.44 -4.22 -1.41
C ALA A 48 11.86 -3.36 -2.55
N ILE A 49 11.87 -2.04 -2.41
CA ILE A 49 11.47 -1.11 -3.48
C ILE A 49 12.39 -1.25 -4.70
N ARG A 50 13.70 -1.30 -4.47
CA ARG A 50 14.69 -1.46 -5.56
C ARG A 50 14.53 -2.80 -6.27
N GLU A 51 14.35 -3.89 -5.53
CA GLU A 51 14.10 -5.23 -6.08
C GLU A 51 12.79 -5.24 -6.90
N PHE A 52 11.73 -4.64 -6.37
CA PHE A 52 10.45 -4.48 -7.07
C PHE A 52 10.58 -3.67 -8.37
N GLN A 53 11.33 -2.57 -8.36
CA GLN A 53 11.57 -1.73 -9.53
C GLN A 53 12.53 -2.37 -10.55
N SER A 54 13.43 -3.24 -10.10
CA SER A 54 14.44 -3.88 -10.95
C SER A 54 13.86 -4.97 -11.85
N LEU A 55 12.68 -5.50 -11.51
CA LEU A 55 12.01 -6.51 -12.30
C LEU A 55 10.96 -5.84 -13.17
N PRO A 56 10.99 -6.02 -14.51
CA PRO A 56 9.91 -5.55 -15.35
C PRO A 56 8.60 -6.23 -14.88
N PRO A 57 7.51 -5.47 -14.73
CA PRO A 57 6.24 -6.05 -14.34
C PRO A 57 5.81 -7.10 -15.36
N THR A 58 5.43 -8.28 -14.88
CA THR A 58 4.97 -9.36 -15.77
C THR A 58 3.65 -8.98 -16.43
N GLU A 59 3.39 -9.46 -17.64
CA GLU A 59 2.11 -9.24 -18.34
C GLU A 59 0.91 -9.66 -17.47
N ALA A 60 1.05 -10.74 -16.70
CA ALA A 60 0.03 -11.19 -15.75
C ALA A 60 -0.23 -10.16 -14.64
N SER A 61 0.82 -9.50 -14.13
CA SER A 61 0.69 -8.46 -13.11
C SER A 61 0.04 -7.20 -13.68
N LEU A 62 0.41 -6.82 -14.92
CA LEU A 62 -0.20 -5.71 -15.64
C LEU A 62 -1.68 -5.96 -15.94
N LYS A 63 -2.04 -7.15 -16.42
CA LYS A 63 -3.43 -7.54 -16.70
C LYS A 63 -4.28 -7.53 -15.44
N LYS A 64 -3.75 -8.03 -14.32
CA LYS A 64 -4.43 -8.02 -13.02
C LYS A 64 -4.61 -6.60 -12.47
N LEU A 65 -3.61 -5.73 -12.67
CA LEU A 65 -3.70 -4.32 -12.29
C LEU A 65 -4.74 -3.59 -13.14
N ALA A 66 -4.70 -3.76 -14.46
CA ALA A 66 -5.65 -3.17 -15.39
C ALA A 66 -7.10 -3.59 -15.09
N GLN A 67 -7.32 -4.87 -14.80
CA GLN A 67 -8.62 -5.38 -14.36
C GLN A 67 -9.10 -4.68 -13.09
N ARG A 68 -8.25 -4.59 -12.05
CA ARG A 68 -8.63 -3.91 -10.80
C ARG A 68 -8.92 -2.42 -10.96
N LEU A 69 -8.19 -1.74 -11.85
CA LEU A 69 -8.41 -0.32 -12.11
C LEU A 69 -9.70 -0.12 -12.93
N GLY A 70 -9.95 -0.93 -13.95
CA GLY A 70 -11.21 -0.90 -14.70
C GLY A 70 -12.43 -1.25 -13.84
N ASP A 71 -12.28 -2.21 -12.93
CA ASP A 71 -13.33 -2.56 -11.95
C ASP A 71 -13.56 -1.44 -10.92
N ALA A 72 -12.54 -0.65 -10.60
CA ALA A 72 -12.64 0.50 -9.70
C ALA A 72 -13.32 1.72 -10.37
N GLU A 73 -13.10 1.92 -11.68
CA GLU A 73 -13.80 2.95 -12.46
C GLU A 73 -15.27 2.58 -12.75
N SER A 74 -15.60 1.29 -12.74
CA SER A 74 -16.95 0.78 -13.02
C SER A 74 -17.88 0.72 -11.80
N LYS A 75 -17.42 1.10 -10.61
CA LYS A 75 -18.29 1.27 -9.43
C LYS A 75 -18.84 2.69 -9.41
N PRO A 76 -20.13 2.91 -9.76
CA PRO A 76 -20.76 4.20 -9.48
C PRO A 76 -20.86 4.40 -7.97
N ASN A 77 -20.59 5.63 -7.57
CA ASN A 77 -20.80 6.16 -6.22
C ASN A 77 -22.28 6.10 -5.83
#